data_AF-J9G5H9-F1
#
_entry.id   AF-J9G5H9-F1
#
_cell.length_a   1.000
_cell.length_b   1.000
_cell.length_c   1.000
_cell.angle_alpha   90.00
_cell.angle_beta   90.00
_cell.angle_gamma   90.00
#
_symmetry.space_group_name_H-M   'P 1'
#
loop_
_entity.id
_entity.type
_entity.pdbx_description
1 polymer ?
#
loop_
_entity_poly.entity_id
_entity_poly.type
_entity_poly.pdbx_seq_one_letter_code
_entity_poly.pdbx_strand_id
1 'polypeptide(L)'
;MSEENKRETEYLGSFDVIVVGAGHAGVEAAYAAAKLGVQVGLFTLTLDGIANMPCNPSIGGTAKGHLVREIDALGGVMGIAADANTLQSRMLNRGKGPAVHSLRAQIDRVAYRRWVKNFLEKCPGLFIKQAEV
;
A
#
# COMPACT_ATOMS: atom_id res chain seq x y z
N MET A 1 -24.19 20.38 -32.19
CA MET A 1 -23.71 21.19 -31.05
C MET A 1 -24.61 20.88 -29.87
N SER A 2 -24.48 19.69 -29.27
CA SER A 2 -23.60 19.36 -28.14
C SER A 2 -24.10 19.98 -26.83
N GLU A 3 -25.22 19.42 -26.35
CA GLU A 3 -25.70 19.60 -24.98
C GLU A 3 -24.72 18.94 -24.01
N GLU A 4 -24.16 19.77 -23.14
CA GLU A 4 -23.88 19.52 -21.72
C GLU A 4 -23.36 18.13 -21.33
N ASN A 5 -22.05 17.95 -21.44
CA ASN A 5 -21.32 16.93 -20.70
C ASN A 5 -21.08 17.39 -19.25
N LYS A 6 -22.16 17.72 -18.51
CA LYS A 6 -22.09 18.00 -17.07
C LYS A 6 -21.72 16.69 -16.38
N ARG A 7 -20.43 16.52 -16.03
CA ARG A 7 -20.00 15.45 -15.12
C ARG A 7 -20.81 15.62 -13.84
N GLU A 8 -21.76 14.73 -13.61
CA GLU A 8 -22.56 14.69 -12.39
C GLU A 8 -21.60 14.45 -11.22
N THR A 9 -21.32 15.50 -10.44
CA THR A 9 -20.45 15.41 -9.27
C THR A 9 -21.19 14.65 -8.17
N GLU A 10 -20.91 13.35 -8.06
CA GLU A 10 -21.38 12.48 -6.97
C GLU A 10 -20.77 12.95 -5.63
N TYR A 11 -21.60 13.32 -4.65
CA TYR A 11 -21.14 13.60 -3.30
C TYR A 11 -20.88 12.28 -2.55
N LEU A 12 -19.62 11.96 -2.31
CA LEU A 12 -19.18 10.69 -1.71
C LEU A 12 -19.15 10.71 -0.17
N GLY A 13 -19.65 11.77 0.45
CA GLY A 13 -19.58 11.98 1.91
C GLY A 13 -18.44 12.92 2.33
N SER A 14 -18.31 13.12 3.64
CA SER A 14 -17.25 13.92 4.24
C SER A 14 -16.13 13.00 4.74
N PHE A 15 -14.90 13.28 4.29
CA PHE A 15 -13.69 12.63 4.79
C PHE A 15 -12.80 13.68 5.45
N ASP A 16 -12.11 13.29 6.51
CA ASP A 16 -11.09 14.13 7.15
C ASP A 16 -9.81 14.14 6.31
N VAL A 17 -9.49 12.99 5.69
CA VAL A 17 -8.31 12.81 4.84
C VAL A 17 -8.72 12.14 3.54
N ILE A 18 -8.26 12.71 2.42
CA ILE A 18 -8.39 12.10 1.08
C ILE A 18 -7.00 11.73 0.60
N VAL A 19 -6.83 10.47 0.21
CA VAL A 19 -5.61 9.94 -0.39
C VAL A 19 -5.90 9.59 -1.85
N VAL A 20 -5.24 10.28 -2.78
CA VAL A 20 -5.37 10.02 -4.22
C VAL A 20 -4.24 9.12 -4.68
N GLY A 21 -4.60 7.90 -5.12
CA GLY A 21 -3.70 6.89 -5.64
C GLY A 21 -3.39 5.79 -4.62
N ALA A 22 -3.86 4.57 -4.90
CA ALA A 22 -3.62 3.39 -4.06
C ALA A 22 -2.31 2.64 -4.39
N GLY A 23 -1.24 3.38 -4.66
CA GLY A 23 0.13 2.82 -4.74
C GLY A 23 0.68 2.49 -3.35
N HIS A 24 1.92 2.01 -3.26
CA HIS A 24 2.55 1.67 -1.98
C HIS A 24 2.51 2.83 -0.96
N ALA A 25 2.79 4.06 -1.38
CA ALA A 25 2.74 5.22 -0.51
C ALA A 25 1.31 5.56 -0.06
N GLY A 26 0.34 5.50 -0.97
CA GLY A 26 -1.07 5.79 -0.64
C GLY A 26 -1.69 4.75 0.28
N VAL A 27 -1.29 3.49 0.15
CA VAL A 27 -1.68 2.41 1.08
C VAL A 27 -1.21 2.73 2.50
N GLU A 28 0.08 3.06 2.68
CA GLU A 28 0.62 3.40 4.00
C GLU A 28 -0.01 4.68 4.56
N ALA A 29 -0.15 5.72 3.74
CA ALA A 29 -0.73 7.00 4.16
C ALA A 29 -2.20 6.84 4.60
N ALA A 30 -3.01 6.14 3.81
CA ALA A 30 -4.41 5.94 4.10
C ALA A 30 -4.63 5.05 5.33
N TYR A 31 -3.83 3.98 5.45
CA TYR A 31 -3.88 3.11 6.63
C TYR A 31 -3.43 3.85 7.90
N ALA A 32 -2.32 4.60 7.84
CA ALA A 32 -1.83 5.37 8.96
C ALA A 32 -2.87 6.41 9.44
N ALA A 33 -3.47 7.15 8.50
CA ALA A 33 -4.53 8.12 8.83
C ALA A 33 -5.74 7.43 9.48
N ALA A 34 -6.22 6.31 8.92
CA ALA A 34 -7.35 5.58 9.51
C ALA A 34 -7.03 5.04 10.92
N LYS A 35 -5.78 4.62 11.17
CA LYS A 35 -5.31 4.18 12.49
C LYS A 35 -5.25 5.31 13.52
N LEU A 36 -5.18 6.58 13.09
CA LEU A 36 -5.32 7.75 13.96
C LEU A 36 -6.79 8.08 14.28
N GLY A 37 -7.75 7.32 13.74
CA GLY A 37 -9.17 7.41 14.08
C GLY A 37 -9.99 8.38 13.22
N VAL A 38 -9.42 8.88 12.12
CA VAL A 38 -10.12 9.80 11.20
C VAL A 38 -10.78 9.05 10.03
N GLN A 39 -11.78 9.66 9.40
CA GLN A 39 -12.44 9.11 8.21
C GLN A 39 -11.58 9.36 6.97
N VAL A 40 -11.18 8.30 6.27
CA VAL A 40 -10.24 8.36 5.14
C VAL A 40 -10.89 7.85 3.85
N GLY A 41 -10.85 8.66 2.80
CA GLY A 41 -11.19 8.25 1.44
C GLY A 41 -9.93 7.93 0.63
N LEU A 42 -9.73 6.66 0.25
CA LEU A 42 -8.66 6.23 -0.63
C LEU A 42 -9.18 6.02 -2.06
N PHE A 43 -8.72 6.84 -2.98
CA PHE A 43 -9.12 6.82 -4.38
C PHE A 43 -8.09 6.14 -5.27
N THR A 44 -8.55 5.37 -6.24
CA THR A 44 -7.68 4.71 -7.22
C THR A 44 -8.37 4.60 -8.57
N LEU A 45 -7.60 4.63 -9.66
CA LEU A 45 -8.14 4.43 -11.01
C LEU A 45 -8.69 3.01 -11.21
N THR A 46 -8.08 2.03 -10.56
CA THR A 46 -8.54 0.64 -10.58
C THR A 46 -8.29 -0.04 -9.24
N LEU A 47 -9.30 -0.79 -8.74
CA LEU A 47 -9.18 -1.60 -7.53
C LEU A 47 -8.17 -2.75 -7.70
N ASP A 48 -7.92 -3.19 -8.93
CA ASP A 48 -6.92 -4.23 -9.22
C ASP A 48 -5.48 -3.71 -9.21
N GLY A 49 -5.32 -2.37 -9.20
CA GLY A 49 -4.03 -1.69 -9.16
C GLY A 49 -3.52 -1.38 -7.76
N ILE A 50 -4.29 -1.69 -6.71
CA ILE A 50 -3.91 -1.44 -5.32
C ILE A 50 -2.59 -2.14 -5.02
N ALA A 51 -1.61 -1.38 -4.53
CA ALA A 51 -0.27 -1.87 -4.17
C ALA A 51 0.42 -2.70 -5.28
N ASN A 52 0.16 -2.38 -6.55
CA ASN A 52 0.79 -3.09 -7.65
C ASN A 52 2.32 -2.95 -7.60
N MET A 53 3.05 -4.04 -7.92
CA MET A 53 4.50 -4.06 -8.05
C MET A 53 4.91 -4.02 -9.55
N PRO A 54 5.08 -2.84 -10.16
CA PRO A 54 5.30 -2.72 -11.60
C PRO A 54 6.73 -3.09 -12.04
N CYS A 55 7.72 -2.91 -11.16
CA CYS A 55 9.13 -3.11 -11.53
C CYS A 55 9.57 -4.56 -11.30
N ASN A 56 9.79 -4.92 -10.04
CA ASN A 56 10.21 -6.26 -9.64
C ASN A 56 9.34 -6.77 -8.48
N PRO A 57 9.00 -8.08 -8.46
CA PRO A 57 8.18 -8.65 -7.41
C PRO A 57 9.02 -8.95 -6.17
N SER A 58 9.67 -7.93 -5.60
CA SER A 58 10.50 -8.09 -4.40
C SER A 58 10.41 -6.90 -3.46
N ILE A 59 10.34 -7.18 -2.16
CA ILE A 59 10.35 -6.19 -1.08
C ILE A 59 11.68 -6.28 -0.32
N GLY A 60 12.22 -5.13 0.08
CA GLY A 60 13.50 -5.02 0.75
C GLY A 60 14.71 -5.00 -0.21
N GLY A 61 15.85 -5.50 0.26
CA GLY A 61 17.16 -5.34 -0.39
C GLY A 61 18.01 -4.25 0.26
N THR A 62 19.23 -4.02 -0.22
CA THR A 62 20.14 -3.01 0.37
C THR A 62 19.44 -1.66 0.55
N ALA A 63 19.55 -1.07 1.75
CA ALA A 63 18.79 0.09 2.24
C ALA A 63 17.28 -0.12 2.37
N LYS A 64 16.61 -0.65 1.34
CA LYS A 64 15.15 -0.86 1.31
C LYS A 64 14.65 -1.77 2.43
N GLY A 65 15.41 -2.81 2.80
CA GLY A 65 15.04 -3.71 3.89
C GLY A 65 15.03 -3.05 5.26
N HIS A 66 15.85 -2.01 5.48
CA HIS A 66 15.76 -1.19 6.70
C HIS A 66 14.48 -0.36 6.69
N LEU A 67 14.17 0.33 5.58
CA LEU A 67 12.93 1.10 5.44
C LEU A 67 11.68 0.26 5.65
N VAL A 68 11.65 -0.97 5.12
CA VAL A 68 10.53 -1.89 5.35
C VAL A 68 10.37 -2.22 6.83
N ARG A 69 11.49 -2.44 7.55
CA ARG A 69 11.47 -2.71 8.99
C ARG A 69 11.13 -1.48 9.82
N GLU A 70 11.50 -0.29 9.38
CA GLU A 70 11.08 0.97 10.00
C GLU A 70 9.57 1.19 9.82
N ILE A 71 9.03 0.95 8.63
CA ILE A 71 7.58 0.98 8.36
C ILE A 71 6.85 -0.03 9.26
N ASP A 72 7.34 -1.26 9.33
CA ASP A 72 6.79 -2.33 10.17
C ASP A 72 6.79 -1.93 11.66
N ALA A 73 7.89 -1.37 12.16
CA ALA A 73 8.00 -0.90 13.54
C ALA A 73 7.04 0.27 13.87
N LEU A 74 6.73 1.12 12.88
CA LEU A 74 5.75 2.19 12.99
C LEU A 74 4.29 1.68 12.85
N GLY A 75 4.09 0.38 12.62
CA GLY A 75 2.78 -0.24 12.46
C GLY A 75 2.20 -0.13 11.05
N GLY A 76 3.06 0.06 10.04
CA GLY A 76 2.66 0.08 8.63
C GLY A 76 2.36 -1.31 8.05
N VAL A 77 1.96 -1.33 6.78
CA VAL A 77 1.38 -2.51 6.12
C VAL A 77 2.41 -3.34 5.36
N MET A 78 3.45 -2.71 4.81
CA MET A 78 4.38 -3.33 3.86
C MET A 78 5.11 -4.55 4.43
N GLY A 79 5.52 -4.51 5.70
CA GLY A 79 6.23 -5.62 6.37
C GLY A 79 5.35 -6.86 6.46
N ILE A 80 4.18 -6.73 7.08
CA ILE A 80 3.23 -7.83 7.25
C ILE A 80 2.67 -8.35 5.91
N ALA A 81 2.47 -7.46 4.92
CA ALA A 81 2.04 -7.86 3.59
C ALA A 81 3.12 -8.64 2.86
N ALA A 82 4.40 -8.27 3.02
CA ALA A 82 5.51 -8.99 2.43
C ALA A 82 5.64 -10.38 3.07
N ASP A 83 5.59 -10.48 4.40
CA ASP A 83 5.71 -11.75 5.11
C ASP A 83 4.58 -12.74 4.71
N ALA A 84 3.34 -12.26 4.59
CA ALA A 84 2.20 -13.09 4.19
C ALA A 84 2.27 -13.63 2.75
N ASN A 85 3.07 -13.02 1.87
CA ASN A 85 3.10 -13.32 0.44
C ASN A 85 4.52 -13.66 -0.06
N THR A 86 5.43 -14.00 0.85
CA THR A 86 6.84 -14.33 0.52
C THR A 86 6.94 -15.71 -0.13
N LEU A 87 7.60 -15.76 -1.28
CA LEU A 87 7.99 -17.01 -1.95
C LEU A 87 9.41 -17.44 -1.55
N GLN A 88 10.31 -16.47 -1.41
CA GLN A 88 11.70 -16.70 -1.02
C GLN A 88 12.23 -15.49 -0.27
N SER A 89 12.93 -15.69 0.84
CA SER A 89 13.64 -14.63 1.55
C SER A 89 15.14 -14.91 1.65
N ARG A 90 15.94 -13.85 1.68
CA ARG A 90 17.39 -13.91 1.88
C ARG A 90 17.88 -12.71 2.67
N MET A 91 18.76 -12.97 3.62
CA MET A 91 19.56 -11.92 4.26
C MET A 91 20.75 -11.55 3.35
N LEU A 92 20.79 -10.30 2.89
CA LEU A 92 21.91 -9.75 2.13
C LEU A 92 23.03 -9.31 3.08
N ASN A 93 24.27 -9.28 2.58
CA ASN A 93 25.45 -8.86 3.33
C ASN A 93 25.73 -9.64 4.63
N ARG A 94 25.25 -10.90 4.73
CA ARG A 94 25.41 -11.73 5.93
C ARG A 94 26.88 -11.96 6.36
N GLY A 95 27.83 -11.89 5.42
CA GLY A 95 29.27 -11.97 5.71
C GLY A 95 29.91 -10.67 6.23
N LYS A 96 29.13 -9.58 6.36
CA LYS A 96 29.57 -8.28 6.92
C LYS A 96 28.92 -8.06 8.29
N GLY A 97 29.21 -6.92 8.93
CA GLY A 97 28.62 -6.58 10.23
C GLY A 97 27.10 -6.36 10.18
N PRO A 98 26.38 -6.51 11.32
CA PRO A 98 24.92 -6.40 11.38
C PRO A 98 24.34 -5.09 10.86
N ALA A 99 25.08 -3.99 10.98
CA ALA A 99 24.65 -2.66 10.54
C ALA A 99 24.36 -2.57 9.02
N VAL A 100 24.85 -3.51 8.22
CA VAL A 100 24.62 -3.55 6.76
C VAL A 100 23.82 -4.77 6.31
N HIS A 101 23.34 -5.59 7.25
CA HIS A 101 22.46 -6.71 6.95
C HIS A 101 21.12 -6.18 6.48
N SER A 102 20.63 -6.69 5.35
CA SER A 102 19.32 -6.25 4.84
C SER A 102 18.52 -7.41 4.28
N LEU A 103 17.28 -7.54 4.74
CA LEU A 103 16.36 -8.56 4.27
C LEU A 103 15.84 -8.22 2.88
N ARG A 104 15.76 -9.24 2.02
CA ARG A 104 15.10 -9.16 0.72
C ARG A 104 14.18 -10.36 0.55
N ALA A 105 12.93 -10.11 0.19
CA ALA A 105 11.94 -11.13 -0.11
C ALA A 105 11.49 -11.03 -1.58
N GLN A 106 11.37 -12.17 -2.26
CA GLN A 106 10.63 -12.33 -3.49
C GLN A 106 9.18 -12.61 -3.13
N ILE A 107 8.26 -11.90 -3.77
CA ILE A 107 6.86 -11.82 -3.38
C ILE A 107 5.98 -12.33 -4.53
N ASP A 108 4.93 -13.09 -4.21
CA ASP A 108 3.87 -13.32 -5.20
C ASP A 108 3.09 -12.01 -5.41
N ARG A 109 3.28 -11.39 -6.58
CA ARG A 109 2.67 -10.10 -6.92
C ARG A 109 1.14 -10.13 -6.87
N VAL A 110 0.52 -11.23 -7.30
CA VAL A 110 -0.94 -11.35 -7.36
C VAL A 110 -1.50 -11.59 -5.96
N ALA A 111 -0.85 -12.45 -5.18
CA ALA A 111 -1.23 -12.66 -3.79
C ALA A 111 -1.07 -11.38 -2.96
N TYR A 112 0.05 -10.66 -3.11
CA TYR A 112 0.31 -9.42 -2.39
C TYR A 112 -0.75 -8.35 -2.63
N ARG A 113 -1.10 -8.06 -3.90
CA ARG A 113 -2.14 -7.06 -4.19
C ARG A 113 -3.50 -7.43 -3.59
N ARG A 114 -3.86 -8.72 -3.65
CA ARG A 114 -5.14 -9.23 -3.09
C ARG A 114 -5.13 -9.12 -1.58
N TRP A 115 -4.01 -9.48 -0.97
CA TRP A 115 -3.81 -9.39 0.46
C TRP A 115 -3.94 -7.95 0.95
N VAL A 116 -3.24 -7.00 0.32
CA VAL A 116 -3.29 -5.59 0.71
C VAL A 116 -4.68 -5.01 0.52
N LYS A 117 -5.33 -5.28 -0.63
CA LYS A 117 -6.73 -4.86 -0.85
C LYS A 117 -7.65 -5.35 0.27
N ASN A 118 -7.65 -6.66 0.53
CA ASN A 118 -8.49 -7.27 1.55
C ASN A 118 -8.16 -6.75 2.97
N PHE A 119 -6.90 -6.41 3.23
CA PHE A 119 -6.46 -5.84 4.50
C PHE A 119 -7.02 -4.43 4.69
N LEU A 120 -6.92 -3.58 3.67
CA LEU A 120 -7.45 -2.21 3.71
C LEU A 120 -8.97 -2.16 3.76
N GLU A 121 -9.68 -3.03 3.01
CA GLU A 121 -11.15 -3.11 3.03
C GLU A 121 -11.71 -3.50 4.40
N LYS A 122 -10.89 -4.12 5.26
CA LYS A 122 -11.26 -4.46 6.64
C LYS A 122 -10.81 -3.42 7.67
N CYS A 123 -10.11 -2.36 7.26
CA CYS A 123 -9.66 -1.31 8.17
C CYS A 123 -10.83 -0.38 8.51
N PRO A 124 -11.23 -0.25 9.79
CA PRO A 124 -12.26 0.69 10.19
C PRO A 124 -11.87 2.13 9.83
N GLY A 125 -12.84 2.92 9.35
CA GLY A 125 -12.63 4.32 8.99
C GLY A 125 -11.93 4.55 7.65
N LEU A 126 -11.55 3.50 6.93
CA LEU A 126 -10.94 3.58 5.59
C LEU A 126 -11.92 3.11 4.52
N PHE A 127 -12.20 3.98 3.54
CA PHE A 127 -13.12 3.71 2.44
C PHE A 127 -12.37 3.76 1.12
N ILE A 128 -12.49 2.72 0.31
CA ILE A 128 -11.80 2.63 -0.99
C ILE A 128 -12.82 2.87 -2.10
N LYS A 129 -12.55 3.83 -2.98
CA LYS A 129 -13.38 4.12 -4.15
C LYS A 129 -12.55 4.08 -5.42
N GLN A 130 -13.11 3.43 -6.45
CA GLN A 130 -12.57 3.54 -7.79
C GLN A 130 -13.11 4.81 -8.45
N ALA A 131 -12.24 5.77 -8.73
CA ALA A 131 -12.59 6.99 -9.45
C ALA A 131 -11.32 7.68 -9.99
N GLU A 132 -11.51 8.50 -11.01
CA GLU A 132 -10.55 9.53 -11.42
C GLU A 132 -10.87 10.81 -10.64
N VAL A 133 -9.85 11.40 -10.01
CA VAL A 133 -9.96 12.60 -9.15
C VAL A 133 -9.33 13.78 -9.87
#